data_AF-A0A2T1DH14-F1
#
_entry.id   AF-A0A2T1DH14-F1
#
_cell.length_a   1.000
_cell.length_b   1.000
_cell.length_c   1.000
_cell.angle_alpha   90.00
_cell.angle_beta   90.00
_cell.angle_gamma   90.00
#
_symmetry.space_group_name_H-M   'P 1'
#
loop_
_entity.id
_entity.type
_entity.pdbx_description
1 polymer ?
#
loop_
_entity_poly.entity_id
_entity_poly.type
_entity_poly.pdbx_seq_one_letter_code
_entity_poly.pdbx_strand_id
1 'polypeptide(L)'
;MVSKKRAIDFAVKLGWTREDAKRAYESIGVNLDLVADDDEFTLALTLADYAGEVLSERQRKQAAQKAQVTKKTNEIEKIKITHAKKVEQYEEDLNLQRSQFVGIISRVYKIAQKIGLRDAWIEALLTSYNEYLQDEDDSSKTM
;
A
#
# COMPACT_ATOMS: atom_id res chain seq x y z
N MET A 1 -7.85 -7.45 49.70
CA MET A 1 -7.28 -6.79 48.50
C MET A 1 -7.74 -7.57 47.29
N VAL A 2 -8.24 -6.90 46.26
CA VAL A 2 -8.74 -7.55 45.04
C VAL A 2 -7.57 -7.96 44.16
N SER A 3 -7.52 -9.23 43.76
CA SER A 3 -6.58 -9.66 42.73
C SER A 3 -6.99 -9.16 41.34
N LYS A 4 -6.00 -8.86 40.48
CA LYS A 4 -6.23 -8.50 39.07
C LYS A 4 -7.13 -9.49 38.34
N LYS A 5 -6.93 -10.79 38.60
CA LYS A 5 -7.75 -11.86 38.00
C LYS A 5 -9.22 -11.73 38.41
N ARG A 6 -9.49 -11.50 39.70
CA ARG A 6 -10.85 -11.32 40.23
C ARG A 6 -11.52 -10.07 39.64
N ALA A 7 -10.80 -8.95 39.54
CA ALA A 7 -11.32 -7.73 38.94
C ALA A 7 -11.71 -7.92 37.46
N ILE A 8 -10.86 -8.63 36.69
CA ILE A 8 -11.14 -8.96 35.29
C ILE A 8 -12.33 -9.92 35.19
N ASP A 9 -12.39 -10.96 36.01
CA ASP A 9 -13.50 -11.92 36.00
C ASP A 9 -14.83 -11.26 36.39
N PHE A 10 -14.81 -10.29 37.31
CA PHE A 10 -15.97 -9.44 37.62
C PHE A 10 -16.44 -8.64 36.40
N ALA A 11 -15.53 -7.96 35.70
CA ALA A 11 -15.88 -7.20 34.49
C ALA A 11 -16.43 -8.10 33.38
N VAL A 12 -15.87 -9.30 33.20
CA VAL A 12 -16.36 -10.28 32.22
C VAL A 12 -17.78 -10.74 32.55
N LYS A 13 -18.11 -10.94 33.84
CA LYS A 13 -19.50 -11.23 34.25
C LYS A 13 -20.48 -10.10 33.92
N LEU A 14 -19.99 -8.86 33.90
CA LEU A 14 -20.76 -7.68 33.47
C LEU A 14 -20.79 -7.48 31.94
N GLY A 15 -20.26 -8.43 31.16
CA GLY A 15 -20.30 -8.40 29.70
C GLY A 15 -19.12 -7.71 29.02
N TRP A 16 -18.08 -7.33 29.77
CA TRP A 16 -16.88 -6.75 29.19
C TRP A 16 -15.97 -7.79 28.55
N THR A 17 -15.25 -7.40 27.50
CA THR A 17 -14.14 -8.21 27.01
C THR A 17 -12.98 -8.18 28.03
N ARG A 18 -12.24 -9.28 28.15
CA ARG A 18 -11.06 -9.34 29.05
C ARG A 18 -10.06 -8.22 28.78
N GLU A 19 -9.87 -7.88 27.51
CA GLU A 19 -8.94 -6.84 27.10
C GLU A 19 -9.41 -5.44 27.47
N ASP A 20 -10.71 -5.14 27.32
CA ASP A 20 -11.25 -3.84 27.75
C ASP A 20 -11.30 -3.73 29.27
N ALA A 21 -11.62 -4.81 29.98
CA ALA A 21 -11.54 -4.87 31.44
C ALA A 21 -10.12 -4.59 31.94
N LYS A 22 -9.11 -5.25 31.35
CA LYS A 22 -7.70 -5.02 31.68
C LYS A 22 -7.31 -3.56 31.48
N ARG A 23 -7.69 -2.98 30.34
CA ARG A 23 -7.41 -1.58 30.03
C ARG A 23 -8.13 -0.60 30.94
N ALA A 24 -9.37 -0.88 31.34
CA ALA A 24 -10.11 -0.05 32.27
C ALA A 24 -9.38 0.08 33.61
N TYR A 25 -9.00 -1.05 34.20
CA TYR A 25 -8.28 -1.07 35.48
C TYR A 25 -6.84 -0.53 35.37
N GLU A 26 -6.19 -0.63 34.21
CA GLU A 26 -4.85 -0.07 33.98
C GLU A 26 -4.86 1.44 33.71
N SER A 27 -5.88 1.96 33.01
CA SER A 27 -5.89 3.35 32.52
C SER A 27 -6.38 4.38 33.54
N ILE A 28 -7.32 4.01 34.41
CA ILE A 28 -7.87 4.92 35.43
C ILE A 28 -6.95 4.97 36.66
N GLY A 29 -5.97 4.06 36.77
CA GLY A 29 -4.98 4.08 37.85
C GLY A 29 -5.52 3.56 39.18
N VAL A 30 -6.58 2.74 39.17
CA VAL A 30 -7.10 2.10 40.38
C VAL A 30 -6.07 1.12 40.93
N ASN A 31 -5.57 1.43 42.12
CA ASN A 31 -4.71 0.51 42.84
C ASN A 31 -5.57 -0.60 43.47
N LEU A 32 -5.67 -1.72 42.76
CA LEU A 32 -6.45 -2.90 43.18
C LEU A 32 -5.98 -3.48 44.54
N ASP A 33 -4.73 -3.20 44.93
CA ASP A 33 -4.20 -3.59 46.24
C ASP A 33 -4.80 -2.76 47.39
N LEU A 34 -5.49 -1.65 47.09
CA LEU A 34 -6.22 -0.85 48.08
C LEU A 34 -7.73 -1.13 48.10
N VAL A 35 -8.22 -1.93 47.15
CA VAL A 35 -9.65 -2.27 47.03
C VAL A 35 -9.96 -3.49 47.90
N ALA A 36 -10.96 -3.38 48.77
CA ALA A 36 -11.43 -4.51 49.58
C ALA A 36 -12.00 -5.61 48.69
N ASP A 37 -11.83 -6.88 49.08
CA ASP A 37 -12.10 -8.01 48.20
C ASP A 37 -13.61 -8.15 47.84
N ASP A 38 -14.48 -7.53 48.63
CA ASP A 38 -15.93 -7.41 48.49
C ASP A 38 -16.41 -6.06 47.95
N ASP A 39 -15.50 -5.12 47.64
CA ASP A 39 -15.84 -3.80 47.12
C ASP A 39 -16.05 -3.82 45.59
N GLU A 40 -17.15 -4.46 45.20
CA GLU A 40 -17.60 -4.51 43.80
C GLU A 40 -18.06 -3.14 43.28
N PHE A 41 -18.43 -2.22 44.16
CA PHE A 41 -18.84 -0.86 43.80
C PHE A 41 -17.68 -0.09 43.18
N THR A 42 -16.50 -0.11 43.82
CA THR A 42 -15.30 0.54 43.28
C THR A 42 -14.89 -0.07 41.94
N LEU A 43 -15.00 -1.41 41.79
CA LEU A 43 -14.72 -2.07 40.51
C LEU A 43 -15.69 -1.64 39.40
N ALA A 44 -16.99 -1.59 39.69
CA ALA A 44 -18.01 -1.17 38.73
C ALA A 44 -17.87 0.31 38.34
N LEU A 45 -17.56 1.19 39.30
CA LEU A 45 -17.35 2.61 39.04
C LEU A 45 -16.17 2.85 38.10
N THR A 46 -15.09 2.09 38.27
CA THR A 46 -13.91 2.12 37.39
C THR A 46 -14.28 1.74 35.96
N LEU A 47 -15.07 0.68 35.79
CA LEU A 47 -15.53 0.27 34.45
C LEU A 47 -16.43 1.33 33.82
N ALA A 48 -17.31 1.95 34.60
CA ALA A 48 -18.21 3.00 34.13
C ALA A 48 -17.45 4.26 33.67
N ASP A 49 -16.45 4.69 34.44
CA ASP A 49 -15.61 5.84 34.10
C ASP A 49 -14.83 5.59 32.79
N TYR A 50 -14.30 4.38 32.61
CA TYR A 50 -13.61 4.00 31.37
C TYR A 50 -14.56 3.94 30.17
N ALA A 51 -15.79 3.47 30.36
CA ALA A 51 -16.79 3.35 29.31
C ALA A 51 -17.25 4.69 28.72
N GLY A 52 -17.13 5.77 29.49
CA GLY A 52 -17.51 7.12 29.07
C GLY A 52 -16.50 7.73 28.11
N GLU A 53 -15.66 8.62 28.64
CA GLU A 53 -14.76 9.45 27.84
C GLU A 53 -13.63 8.63 27.20
N VAL A 54 -13.02 7.71 27.95
CA VAL A 54 -11.83 6.97 27.51
C VAL A 54 -12.15 6.04 26.33
N LEU A 55 -13.25 5.29 26.41
CA LEU A 55 -13.66 4.40 25.33
C LEU A 55 -14.06 5.19 24.08
N SER A 56 -14.82 6.28 24.24
CA SER A 56 -15.25 7.15 23.14
C SER A 56 -14.06 7.77 22.41
N GLU A 57 -13.11 8.35 23.14
CA GLU A 57 -11.90 8.90 22.56
C GLU A 57 -11.10 7.86 21.77
N ARG A 58 -10.98 6.65 22.32
CA ARG A 58 -10.21 5.59 21.68
C ARG A 58 -10.87 5.13 20.39
N GLN A 59 -12.19 4.94 20.39
CA GLN A 59 -12.93 4.60 19.18
C GLN A 59 -12.75 5.67 18.10
N ARG A 60 -12.80 6.96 18.48
CA ARG A 60 -12.52 8.08 17.57
C ARG A 60 -11.09 8.03 17.01
N LYS A 61 -10.08 7.80 17.87
CA LYS A 61 -8.67 7.68 17.46
C LYS A 61 -8.46 6.49 16.51
N GLN A 62 -9.06 5.34 16.80
CA GLN A 62 -9.01 4.15 15.94
C GLN A 62 -9.70 4.39 14.59
N ALA A 63 -10.87 5.02 14.58
CA ALA A 63 -11.58 5.38 13.36
C ALA A 63 -10.74 6.34 12.50
N ALA A 64 -10.12 7.35 13.12
CA ALA A 64 -9.24 8.29 12.43
C ALA A 64 -8.00 7.59 11.83
N GLN A 65 -7.37 6.68 12.58
CA GLN A 65 -6.26 5.88 12.07
C GLN A 65 -6.68 4.99 10.89
N LYS A 66 -7.81 4.29 11.01
CA LYS A 66 -8.35 3.47 9.92
C LYS A 66 -8.62 4.30 8.67
N ALA A 67 -9.24 5.48 8.83
CA ALA A 67 -9.48 6.39 7.73
C ALA A 67 -8.19 6.87 7.05
N GLN A 68 -7.15 7.20 7.84
CA GLN A 68 -5.84 7.58 7.30
C GLN A 68 -5.19 6.43 6.52
N VAL A 69 -5.23 5.21 7.05
CA VAL A 69 -4.70 4.01 6.37
C VAL A 69 -5.44 3.80 5.05
N THR A 70 -6.77 3.79 5.07
CA THR A 70 -7.58 3.64 3.84
C THR A 70 -7.25 4.71 2.80
N LYS A 71 -7.14 5.98 3.21
CA LYS A 71 -6.78 7.08 2.31
C LYS A 71 -5.42 6.82 1.64
N LYS A 72 -4.39 6.49 2.42
CA LYS A 72 -3.04 6.21 1.89
C LYS A 72 -3.01 5.00 0.98
N THR A 73 -3.74 3.94 1.30
CA THR A 73 -3.85 2.76 0.43
C THR A 73 -4.44 3.13 -0.93
N ASN A 74 -5.53 3.91 -0.94
CA ASN A 74 -6.15 4.36 -2.18
C ASN A 74 -5.24 5.28 -3.00
N GLU A 75 -4.44 6.13 -2.34
CA GLU A 75 -3.44 6.98 -3.01
C GLU A 75 -2.34 6.12 -3.66
N ILE A 76 -1.82 5.12 -2.96
CA ILE A 76 -0.81 4.18 -3.50
C ILE A 76 -1.36 3.45 -4.72
N GLU A 77 -2.61 2.97 -4.67
CA GLU A 77 -3.24 2.28 -5.79
C GLU A 77 -3.37 3.19 -7.02
N LYS A 78 -3.82 4.44 -6.82
CA LYS A 78 -3.86 5.44 -7.90
C LYS A 78 -2.49 5.72 -8.50
N ILE A 79 -1.44 5.82 -7.67
CA ILE A 79 -0.07 6.01 -8.14
C ILE A 79 0.38 4.81 -8.98
N LYS A 80 0.10 3.58 -8.54
CA LYS A 80 0.45 2.36 -9.30
C LYS A 80 -0.21 2.34 -10.68
N ILE A 81 -1.52 2.61 -10.75
CA ILE A 81 -2.25 2.66 -12.02
C ILE A 81 -1.69 3.75 -12.93
N THR A 82 -1.47 4.95 -12.36
CA THR A 82 -0.92 6.09 -13.13
C THR A 82 0.48 5.79 -13.63
N HIS A 83 1.32 5.14 -12.82
CA HIS A 83 2.68 4.77 -13.20
C HIS A 83 2.69 3.70 -14.29
N ALA A 84 1.86 2.65 -14.16
CA ALA A 84 1.71 1.62 -15.18
C ALA A 84 1.31 2.24 -16.54
N LYS A 85 0.30 3.11 -16.53
CA LYS A 85 -0.13 3.83 -17.73
C LYS A 85 0.96 4.71 -18.32
N LYS A 86 1.75 5.40 -17.49
CA LYS A 86 2.86 6.23 -17.97
C LYS A 86 3.98 5.39 -18.58
N VAL A 87 4.29 4.23 -18.01
CA VAL A 87 5.30 3.31 -18.56
C VAL A 87 4.85 2.83 -19.93
N GLU A 88 3.61 2.36 -20.05
CA GLU A 88 3.00 1.93 -21.32
C GLU A 88 3.06 3.06 -22.37
N GLN A 89 2.63 4.28 -22.00
CA GLN A 89 2.72 5.45 -22.89
C GLN A 89 4.16 5.77 -23.32
N TYR A 90 5.13 5.67 -22.42
CA TYR A 90 6.53 5.91 -22.77
C TYR A 90 7.11 4.82 -23.66
N GLU A 91 6.71 3.57 -23.49
CA GLU A 91 7.10 2.47 -24.37
C GLU A 91 6.53 2.66 -25.78
N GLU A 92 5.24 3.03 -25.89
CA GLU A 92 4.60 3.37 -27.17
C GLU A 92 5.30 4.55 -27.86
N ASP A 93 5.54 5.65 -27.13
CA ASP A 93 6.21 6.84 -27.65
C ASP A 93 7.65 6.53 -28.10
N LEU A 94 8.38 5.72 -27.33
CA LEU A 94 9.74 5.29 -27.69
C LEU A 94 9.74 4.42 -28.95
N ASN A 95 8.79 3.48 -29.07
CA ASN A 95 8.67 2.63 -30.24
C ASN A 95 8.32 3.45 -31.49
N LEU A 96 7.40 4.42 -31.37
CA LEU A 96 7.07 5.35 -32.45
C LEU A 96 8.29 6.17 -32.88
N GLN A 97 9.01 6.77 -31.94
CA GLN A 97 10.20 7.57 -32.24
C GLN A 97 11.29 6.71 -32.88
N ARG A 98 11.57 5.51 -32.35
CA ARG A 98 12.55 4.58 -32.92
C ARG A 98 12.21 4.22 -34.36
N SER A 99 10.94 3.88 -34.64
CA SER A 99 10.47 3.57 -35.99
C SER A 99 10.66 4.74 -36.95
N GLN A 100 10.32 5.96 -36.52
CA GLN A 100 10.51 7.17 -37.33
C GLN A 100 12.00 7.44 -37.61
N PHE A 101 12.85 7.40 -36.58
CA PHE A 101 14.29 7.63 -36.72
C PHE A 101 14.96 6.58 -37.61
N VAL A 102 14.70 5.29 -37.37
CA VAL A 102 15.25 4.21 -38.19
C VAL A 102 14.75 4.31 -39.64
N GLY A 103 13.48 4.68 -39.84
CA GLY A 103 12.92 4.94 -41.15
C GLY A 103 13.65 6.07 -41.91
N ILE A 104 13.98 7.16 -41.22
CA ILE A 104 14.76 8.28 -41.79
C ILE A 104 16.19 7.82 -42.12
N ILE A 105 16.87 7.16 -41.18
CA ILE A 105 18.24 6.65 -41.37
C ILE A 105 18.28 5.69 -42.56
N SER A 106 17.35 4.75 -42.66
CA SER A 106 17.26 3.81 -43.78
C SER A 106 17.11 4.51 -45.13
N ARG A 107 16.26 5.55 -45.22
CA ARG A 107 16.08 6.32 -46.46
C ARG A 107 17.34 7.07 -46.87
N VAL A 108 17.99 7.76 -45.92
CA VAL A 108 19.23 8.51 -46.19
C VAL A 108 20.37 7.55 -46.54
N TYR A 109 20.51 6.45 -45.81
CA TYR A 109 21.56 5.47 -46.04
C TYR A 109 21.41 4.77 -47.40
N LYS A 110 20.19 4.45 -47.85
CA LYS A 110 19.93 3.94 -49.20
C LYS A 110 20.39 4.90 -50.30
N ILE A 111 20.33 6.22 -50.06
CA ILE A 111 20.87 7.22 -50.99
C ILE A 111 22.41 7.22 -50.93
N ALA A 112 22.98 7.16 -49.73
CA ALA A 112 24.43 7.10 -49.52
C ALA A 112 25.08 5.85 -50.13
N GLN A 113 24.42 4.69 -50.06
CA GLN A 113 24.90 3.45 -50.69
C GLN A 113 24.98 3.58 -52.21
N LYS A 114 24.06 4.32 -52.84
CA LYS A 114 24.10 4.56 -54.31
C LYS A 114 25.32 5.38 -54.73
N ILE A 115 25.88 6.20 -53.84
CA ILE A 115 27.12 6.95 -54.07
C ILE A 115 28.37 6.22 -53.55
N GLY A 116 28.24 4.95 -53.16
CA GLY A 116 29.35 4.07 -52.77
C GLY A 116 29.72 4.08 -51.29
N LEU A 117 28.97 4.78 -50.44
CA LEU A 117 29.20 4.81 -48.98
C LEU A 117 28.61 3.57 -48.32
N ARG A 118 29.45 2.84 -47.58
CA ARG A 118 29.04 1.69 -46.75
C ARG A 118 29.57 1.89 -45.33
N ASP A 119 28.70 1.70 -44.36
CA ASP A 119 29.00 1.85 -42.94
C ASP A 119 28.48 0.63 -42.16
N ALA A 120 29.41 -0.09 -41.54
CA ALA A 120 29.12 -1.33 -40.81
C ALA A 120 28.24 -1.10 -39.56
N TRP A 121 28.32 0.08 -38.95
CA TRP A 121 27.51 0.41 -37.77
C TRP A 121 26.06 0.69 -38.16
N ILE A 122 25.81 1.39 -39.27
CA ILE A 122 24.46 1.62 -39.77
C ILE A 122 23.80 0.29 -40.20
N GLU A 123 24.56 -0.61 -40.83
CA GLU A 123 24.06 -1.93 -41.22
C GLU A 123 23.72 -2.81 -40.01
N ALA A 124 24.57 -2.80 -38.97
CA ALA A 124 24.28 -3.48 -37.71
C ALA A 124 23.03 -2.89 -37.03
N LEU A 125 22.88 -1.56 -37.02
CA LEU A 125 21.71 -0.88 -36.45
C LEU A 125 20.42 -1.25 -37.19
N LEU A 126 20.42 -1.24 -38.53
CA LEU A 126 19.25 -1.60 -39.33
C LEU A 126 18.90 -3.09 -39.19
N THR A 127 19.91 -3.97 -39.11
CA THR A 127 19.72 -5.41 -38.91
C THR A 127 19.12 -5.69 -37.54
N SER A 128 19.72 -5.15 -36.47
CA SER A 128 19.23 -5.34 -35.09
C SER A 128 17.81 -4.81 -34.89
N TYR A 129 17.46 -3.71 -35.55
CA TYR A 129 16.09 -3.17 -35.49
C TYR A 129 15.08 -4.04 -36.24
N ASN A 130 15.47 -4.64 -37.38
CA ASN A 130 14.59 -5.57 -38.09
C ASN A 130 14.36 -6.86 -37.30
N GLU A 131 15.40 -7.38 -36.62
CA GLU A 131 15.28 -8.54 -35.72
C GLU A 131 14.34 -8.23 -34.55
N TYR A 132 14.50 -7.05 -33.92
CA TYR A 132 13.59 -6.59 -32.86
C TYR A 132 12.12 -6.55 -33.29
N LEU A 133 11.83 -6.08 -34.50
CA LEU A 133 10.47 -6.05 -35.04
C LEU A 133 9.90 -7.46 -35.31
N GLN A 134 10.74 -8.41 -35.73
CA GLN A 134 10.32 -9.81 -35.89
C GLN A 134 9.96 -10.46 -34.55
N ASP A 135 10.76 -10.20 -33.51
CA ASP A 135 10.52 -10.73 -32.17
C ASP A 135 9.25 -10.13 -31.53
N GLU A 136 8.98 -8.83 -31.70
CA GLU A 136 7.71 -8.23 -31.25
C GLU A 136 6.49 -8.84 -31.98
N ASP A 137 6.57 -9.03 -33.30
CA ASP A 137 5.46 -9.56 -34.12
C ASP A 137 5.17 -11.05 -33.85
N ASP A 138 6.18 -11.84 -33.47
CA ASP A 138 5.98 -13.23 -33.04
C ASP A 138 5.48 -13.34 -31.59
N SER A 139 5.96 -12.48 -30.68
CA SER A 139 5.47 -12.47 -29.29
C SER A 139 3.98 -12.11 -29.18
N SER A 140 3.50 -11.21 -30.05
CA SER A 140 2.10 -10.77 -30.10
C SER A 140 1.13 -11.81 -30.71
N LYS A 141 1.62 -12.79 -31.48
CA LYS A 141 0.81 -13.89 -32.06
C LYS A 141 0.61 -15.07 -31.10
N THR A 142 1.41 -15.14 -30.03
CA THR A 142 1.36 -16.22 -29.02
C THR A 142 0.57 -15.89 -27.75
N MET A 143 0.01 -14.68 -27.65
CA MET A 143 -0.99 -14.30 -26.64
C MET A 143 -2.40 -14.35 -27.21
#